data_AF-A0A2N7DC12-F1
#
_entry.id   AF-A0A2N7DC12-F1
#
_cell.length_a   1.000
_cell.length_b   1.000
_cell.length_c   1.000
_cell.angle_alpha   90.00
_cell.angle_beta   90.00
_cell.angle_gamma   90.00
#
_symmetry.space_group_name_H-M   'P 1'
#
loop_
_entity.id
_entity.type
_entity.pdbx_description
1 polymer ?
#
loop_
_entity_poly.entity_id
_entity_poly.type
_entity_poly.pdbx_seq_one_letter_code
_entity_poly.pdbx_strand_id
1 'polypeptide(L)'
;MFKRIVTNSLVFISIIFTSFAYSDSSPMVWKAVKGDKELMLFGSVHVGHPSMYPLPSIVTQYLQQSDGLIIEADVRDTHNLKYPETTKTTQAYLTTTQLKALNKIADDLGINYSSLLSAAPWTTALSIQMKAYEDLGYRPRYGIDNYLVKQALKSDIPLLSLETLQYQINLFADFPDEGRELLTDAIEQWQSNLSDVECLMDSWKAGDIHHLATLATETQVSEWASEHFLYQRNRNWAKKLNSNTMLTSDGHYLVVVGALHLVGEHNLLQLLANEGFEIFALSSPGKANCQIKR
;
A
#
# COMPACT_ATOMS: atom_id res chain seq x y z
N MET A 1 57.22 -33.11 52.16
CA MET A 1 55.83 -32.72 52.48
C MET A 1 55.63 -31.27 52.07
N PHE A 2 55.35 -30.96 50.79
CA PHE A 2 54.78 -29.66 50.39
C PHE A 2 53.99 -29.86 49.09
N LYS A 3 52.69 -29.58 49.17
CA LYS A 3 51.67 -29.82 48.15
C LYS A 3 51.65 -28.70 47.11
N ARG A 4 51.31 -29.10 45.89
CA ARG A 4 50.92 -28.32 44.70
C ARG A 4 49.98 -27.15 45.01
N ILE A 5 50.17 -26.03 44.31
CA ILE A 5 49.10 -25.10 43.95
C ILE A 5 49.16 -24.94 42.43
N VAL A 6 48.19 -25.55 41.74
CA VAL A 6 47.89 -25.29 40.33
C VAL A 6 46.65 -24.40 40.35
N THR A 7 46.83 -23.13 40.02
CA THR A 7 45.73 -22.17 39.85
C THR A 7 45.08 -22.41 38.49
N ASN A 8 43.87 -22.96 38.51
CA ASN A 8 42.99 -23.04 37.34
C ASN A 8 42.46 -21.63 37.02
N SER A 9 42.97 -21.02 35.95
CA SER A 9 42.34 -19.85 35.34
C SER A 9 41.16 -20.29 34.48
N LEU A 10 39.94 -20.16 35.01
CA LEU A 10 38.70 -20.26 34.25
C LEU A 10 38.57 -19.03 33.35
N VAL A 11 38.81 -19.21 32.05
CA VAL A 11 38.48 -18.21 31.03
C VAL A 11 36.98 -18.31 30.76
N PHE A 12 36.21 -17.35 31.28
CA PHE A 12 34.82 -17.16 30.91
C PHE A 12 34.77 -16.52 29.50
N ILE A 13 34.44 -17.32 28.49
CA ILE A 13 34.09 -16.81 27.17
C ILE A 13 32.63 -16.34 27.25
N SER A 14 32.42 -15.04 27.46
CA SER A 14 31.10 -14.42 27.29
C SER A 14 30.78 -14.37 25.80
N ILE A 15 29.97 -15.32 25.34
CA ILE A 15 29.33 -15.24 24.02
C ILE A 15 28.29 -14.13 24.12
N ILE A 16 28.62 -12.95 23.60
CA ILE A 16 27.66 -11.86 23.41
C ILE A 16 26.76 -12.30 22.25
N PHE A 17 25.60 -12.89 22.57
CA PHE A 17 24.50 -12.97 21.62
C PHE A 17 23.98 -11.55 21.41
N THR A 18 24.52 -10.85 20.42
CA THR A 18 23.80 -9.72 19.83
C THR A 18 22.58 -10.30 19.15
N SER A 19 21.45 -10.30 19.87
CA SER A 19 20.14 -10.41 19.25
C SER A 19 20.01 -9.21 18.33
N PHE A 20 20.36 -9.36 17.05
CA PHE A 20 19.77 -8.53 16.04
C PHE A 20 18.28 -8.86 16.11
N ALA A 21 17.51 -8.00 16.79
CA ALA A 21 16.09 -7.95 16.57
C ALA A 21 15.93 -7.54 15.11
N TYR A 22 15.92 -8.53 14.21
CA TYR A 22 15.33 -8.35 12.91
C TYR A 22 13.90 -7.94 13.20
N SER A 23 13.59 -6.68 12.91
CA SER A 23 12.21 -6.22 12.82
C SER A 23 11.62 -6.96 11.62
N ASP A 24 11.26 -8.22 11.81
CA ASP A 24 10.57 -9.00 10.80
C ASP A 24 9.17 -8.41 10.66
N SER A 25 9.02 -7.52 9.68
CA SER A 25 7.69 -7.14 9.21
C SER A 25 6.97 -8.44 8.85
N SER A 26 5.80 -8.63 9.45
CA SER A 26 4.94 -9.80 9.25
C SER A 26 3.60 -9.38 8.63
N PRO A 27 3.61 -8.67 7.48
CA PRO A 27 2.38 -8.34 6.76
C PRO A 27 1.63 -9.61 6.40
N MET A 28 0.31 -9.49 6.33
CA MET A 28 -0.54 -10.64 6.07
C MET A 28 -0.38 -11.16 4.65
N VAL A 29 -0.34 -12.49 4.53
CA VAL A 29 -0.27 -13.22 3.26
C VAL A 29 -1.43 -14.20 3.23
N TRP A 30 -2.13 -14.24 2.10
CA TRP A 30 -3.25 -15.16 1.89
C TRP A 30 -3.02 -16.02 0.66
N LYS A 31 -3.77 -17.12 0.59
CA LYS A 31 -3.87 -18.00 -0.57
C LYS A 31 -5.33 -18.18 -0.92
N ALA A 32 -5.66 -18.08 -2.20
CA ALA A 32 -6.97 -18.41 -2.75
C ALA A 32 -6.80 -19.57 -3.73
N VAL A 33 -7.55 -20.65 -3.56
CA VAL A 33 -7.46 -21.86 -4.39
C VAL A 33 -8.81 -22.18 -5.01
N LYS A 34 -8.83 -22.48 -6.32
CA LYS A 34 -10.03 -22.97 -7.00
C LYS A 34 -9.66 -24.00 -8.06
N GLY A 35 -9.90 -25.28 -7.75
CA GLY A 35 -9.36 -26.38 -8.56
C GLY A 35 -7.83 -26.34 -8.53
N ASP A 36 -7.20 -26.38 -9.70
CA ASP A 36 -5.74 -26.30 -9.84
C ASP A 36 -5.21 -24.87 -9.93
N LYS A 37 -6.08 -23.86 -9.95
CA LYS A 37 -5.69 -22.43 -9.95
C LYS A 37 -5.36 -21.97 -8.53
N GLU A 38 -4.20 -21.34 -8.37
CA GLU A 38 -3.75 -20.79 -7.09
C GLU A 38 -3.36 -19.32 -7.22
N LEU A 39 -3.86 -18.51 -6.29
CA LEU A 39 -3.50 -17.09 -6.16
C LEU A 39 -2.92 -16.86 -4.77
N MET A 40 -1.66 -16.45 -4.67
CA MET A 40 -1.16 -15.85 -3.42
C MET A 40 -1.52 -14.37 -3.42
N LEU A 41 -2.21 -13.88 -2.40
CA LEU A 41 -2.56 -12.47 -2.27
C LEU A 41 -1.67 -11.80 -1.23
N PHE A 42 -1.11 -10.65 -1.60
CA PHE A 42 -0.26 -9.85 -0.72
C PHE A 42 -0.65 -8.37 -0.79
N GLY A 43 -0.90 -7.78 0.39
CA GLY A 43 -1.25 -6.37 0.51
C GLY A 43 -0.04 -5.48 0.31
N SER A 44 -0.07 -4.54 -0.63
CA SER A 44 0.99 -3.57 -0.87
C SER A 44 0.72 -2.21 -0.21
N VAL A 45 1.79 -1.44 -0.08
CA VAL A 45 1.75 0.01 0.11
C VAL A 45 2.65 0.65 -0.96
N HIS A 46 2.17 1.71 -1.60
CA HIS A 46 2.80 2.31 -2.78
C HIS A 46 4.09 3.08 -2.48
N VAL A 47 4.26 3.49 -1.23
CA VAL A 47 5.50 4.06 -0.69
C VAL A 47 6.00 3.19 0.45
N GLY A 48 7.30 3.22 0.70
CA GLY A 48 7.85 2.47 1.82
C GLY A 48 9.12 3.06 2.38
N HIS A 49 9.70 2.36 3.35
CA HIS A 49 10.91 2.71 4.06
C HIS A 49 11.83 1.48 4.12
N PRO A 50 13.18 1.62 4.17
CA PRO A 50 14.09 0.48 4.25
C PRO A 50 13.80 -0.51 5.38
N SER A 51 13.21 -0.06 6.49
CA SER A 51 12.83 -0.91 7.63
C SER A 51 11.68 -1.88 7.34
N MET A 52 11.02 -1.78 6.19
CA MET A 52 9.98 -2.73 5.74
C MET A 52 10.57 -3.96 5.05
N TYR A 53 11.90 -4.05 4.98
CA TYR A 53 12.62 -5.12 4.32
C TYR A 53 13.52 -5.87 5.31
N PRO A 54 13.76 -7.17 5.09
CA PRO A 54 13.25 -7.98 3.97
C PRO A 54 11.75 -8.26 4.06
N LEU A 55 11.11 -8.48 2.90
CA LEU A 55 9.74 -9.01 2.88
C LEU A 55 9.70 -10.45 3.36
N PRO A 56 8.54 -10.96 3.83
CA PRO A 56 8.39 -12.37 4.17
C PRO A 56 8.88 -13.28 3.05
N SER A 57 9.76 -14.23 3.38
CA SER A 57 10.41 -15.08 2.39
C SER A 57 9.40 -15.85 1.55
N ILE A 58 8.26 -16.24 2.13
CA ILE A 58 7.15 -16.92 1.45
C ILE A 58 6.68 -16.14 0.22
N VAL A 59 6.56 -14.81 0.30
CA VAL A 59 6.12 -13.97 -0.82
C VAL A 59 7.18 -13.96 -1.92
N THR A 60 8.43 -13.71 -1.55
CA THR A 60 9.52 -13.62 -2.53
C THR A 60 9.85 -14.96 -3.19
N GLN A 61 9.71 -16.07 -2.47
CA GLN A 61 9.90 -17.42 -3.01
C GLN A 61 8.74 -17.83 -3.91
N TYR A 62 7.51 -17.49 -3.53
CA TYR A 62 6.34 -17.74 -4.36
C TYR A 62 6.42 -17.00 -5.68
N LEU A 63 6.84 -15.73 -5.66
CA LEU A 63 7.06 -14.94 -6.88
C LEU A 63 7.99 -15.67 -7.85
N GLN A 64 9.11 -16.23 -7.39
CA GLN A 64 10.08 -16.93 -8.24
C GLN A 64 9.53 -18.19 -8.92
N GLN A 65 8.41 -18.72 -8.43
CA GLN A 65 7.75 -19.92 -8.97
C GLN A 65 6.41 -19.59 -9.63
N SER A 66 6.03 -18.31 -9.67
CA SER A 66 4.75 -17.87 -10.22
C SER A 66 4.79 -17.79 -11.73
N ASP A 67 3.68 -18.15 -12.37
CA ASP A 67 3.44 -17.95 -13.81
C ASP A 67 3.29 -16.46 -14.16
N GLY A 68 3.06 -15.61 -13.16
CA GLY A 68 3.07 -14.16 -13.32
C GLY A 68 2.87 -13.42 -12.00
N LEU A 69 3.29 -12.15 -12.01
CA LEU A 69 2.95 -11.18 -10.98
C LEU A 69 1.77 -10.33 -11.48
N ILE A 70 0.65 -10.41 -10.77
CA ILE A 70 -0.54 -9.60 -11.00
C ILE A 70 -0.47 -8.37 -10.10
N ILE A 71 -0.52 -7.18 -10.69
CA ILE A 71 -0.55 -5.88 -10.00
C ILE A 71 -1.84 -5.13 -10.33
N GLU A 72 -2.15 -4.07 -9.58
CA GLU A 72 -3.28 -3.21 -9.89
C GLU A 72 -3.12 -2.58 -11.28
N ALA A 73 -2.10 -1.74 -11.44
CA ALA A 73 -1.76 -1.08 -12.69
C ALA A 73 -0.24 -1.03 -12.86
N ASP A 74 0.23 -1.21 -14.09
CA ASP A 74 1.62 -0.93 -14.42
C ASP A 74 1.85 0.58 -14.55
N VAL A 75 2.34 1.20 -13.47
CA VAL A 75 2.64 2.64 -13.42
C VAL A 75 3.77 3.08 -14.35
N ARG A 76 4.48 2.13 -14.98
CA ARG A 76 5.52 2.40 -15.98
C ARG A 76 4.92 2.55 -17.37
N ASP A 77 3.70 2.08 -17.59
CA ASP A 77 3.01 2.25 -18.86
C ASP A 77 2.39 3.66 -18.94
N THR A 78 3.23 4.62 -19.31
CA THR A 78 2.85 6.03 -19.45
C THR A 78 2.49 6.40 -20.89
N HIS A 79 2.28 5.43 -21.77
CA HIS A 79 1.97 5.70 -23.17
C HIS A 79 0.51 6.15 -23.31
N ASN A 80 0.27 7.19 -24.13
CA ASN A 80 -1.06 7.69 -24.47
C ASN A 80 -1.94 8.10 -23.27
N LEU A 81 -1.32 8.49 -22.14
CA LEU A 81 -2.06 9.04 -21.01
C LEU A 81 -2.74 10.35 -21.41
N LYS A 82 -4.01 10.48 -21.02
CA LYS A 82 -4.83 11.67 -21.19
C LYS A 82 -5.22 12.19 -19.82
N TYR A 83 -4.68 13.35 -19.48
CA TYR A 83 -5.09 14.06 -18.28
C TYR A 83 -6.30 14.93 -18.61
N PRO A 84 -7.38 14.87 -17.82
CA PRO A 84 -8.51 15.75 -18.02
C PRO A 84 -8.11 17.21 -17.85
N GLU A 85 -8.69 18.07 -18.69
CA GLU A 85 -8.51 19.52 -18.58
C GLU A 85 -9.07 20.00 -17.24
N THR A 86 -8.33 20.88 -16.55
CA THR A 86 -8.80 21.47 -15.30
C THR A 86 -9.88 22.51 -15.61
N THR A 87 -11.14 22.25 -15.23
CA THR A 87 -12.22 23.23 -15.42
C THR A 87 -12.31 24.23 -14.28
N LYS A 88 -11.89 23.83 -13.08
CA LYS A 88 -11.78 24.71 -11.91
C LYS A 88 -10.48 24.44 -11.15
N THR A 89 -9.72 25.50 -10.93
CA THR A 89 -8.45 25.38 -10.20
C THR A 89 -8.68 25.25 -8.69
N THR A 90 -7.66 24.75 -7.98
CA THR A 90 -7.59 24.73 -6.52
C THR A 90 -7.92 26.10 -5.93
N GLN A 91 -7.38 27.18 -6.50
CA GLN A 91 -7.67 28.54 -6.04
C GLN A 91 -9.16 28.90 -6.11
N ALA A 92 -9.87 28.44 -7.14
CA ALA A 92 -11.28 28.74 -7.34
C ALA A 92 -12.20 28.03 -6.33
N TYR A 93 -11.75 26.91 -5.74
CA TYR A 93 -12.53 26.13 -4.78
C TYR A 93 -12.33 26.57 -3.32
N LEU A 94 -11.16 27.12 -2.98
CA LEU A 94 -10.79 27.35 -1.59
C LEU A 94 -11.26 28.71 -1.05
N THR A 95 -11.70 28.71 0.20
CA THR A 95 -11.93 29.94 0.98
C THR A 95 -10.61 30.62 1.33
N THR A 96 -10.67 31.89 1.75
CA THR A 96 -9.48 32.62 2.24
C THR A 96 -8.78 31.91 3.41
N THR A 97 -9.53 31.25 4.29
CA THR A 97 -8.95 30.49 5.40
C THR A 97 -8.20 29.25 4.91
N GLN A 98 -8.82 28.47 4.00
CA GLN A 98 -8.19 27.29 3.41
C GLN A 98 -6.98 27.66 2.55
N LEU A 99 -7.02 28.79 1.82
CA LEU A 99 -5.87 29.28 1.05
C LEU A 99 -4.66 29.57 1.96
N LYS A 100 -4.88 30.15 3.15
CA LYS A 100 -3.82 30.38 4.13
C LYS A 100 -3.27 29.07 4.70
N ALA A 101 -4.14 28.10 5.00
CA ALA A 101 -3.74 26.78 5.46
C ALA A 101 -2.93 26.04 4.39
N LEU A 102 -3.38 26.07 3.13
CA LEU A 102 -2.64 25.51 1.99
C LEU A 102 -1.27 26.17 1.81
N ASN A 103 -1.16 27.49 1.96
CA ASN A 103 0.14 28.16 1.89
C ASN A 103 1.08 27.67 2.99
N LYS A 104 0.58 27.53 4.22
CA LYS A 104 1.38 26.98 5.33
C LYS A 104 1.82 25.54 5.05
N ILE A 105 0.92 24.68 4.57
CA ILE A 105 1.26 23.29 4.21
C ILE A 105 2.30 23.25 3.08
N ALA A 106 2.14 24.11 2.07
CA ALA A 106 3.09 24.22 0.97
C ALA A 106 4.47 24.64 1.47
N ASP A 107 4.55 25.62 2.37
CA ASP A 107 5.80 26.06 3.00
C ASP A 107 6.44 24.93 3.82
N ASP A 108 5.65 24.25 4.68
CA ASP A 108 6.11 23.14 5.52
C ASP A 108 6.66 21.98 4.67
N LEU A 109 6.06 21.72 3.50
CA LEU A 109 6.46 20.63 2.58
C LEU A 109 7.44 21.04 1.46
N GLY A 110 7.81 22.32 1.40
CA GLY A 110 8.67 22.87 0.34
C GLY A 110 8.07 22.78 -1.06
N ILE A 111 6.76 22.90 -1.18
CA ILE A 111 6.01 22.88 -2.45
C ILE A 111 5.83 24.31 -2.97
N ASN A 112 5.94 24.50 -4.28
CA ASN A 112 5.60 25.78 -4.89
C ASN A 112 4.09 26.06 -4.76
N TYR A 113 3.71 26.99 -3.89
CA TYR A 113 2.30 27.34 -3.63
C TYR A 113 1.54 27.76 -4.89
N SER A 114 2.16 28.55 -5.78
CA SER A 114 1.53 28.98 -7.03
C SER A 114 1.16 27.81 -7.94
N SER A 115 1.97 26.74 -7.95
CA SER A 115 1.71 25.54 -8.75
C SER A 115 0.48 24.79 -8.21
N LEU A 116 0.34 24.72 -6.88
CA LEU A 116 -0.85 24.14 -6.24
C LEU A 116 -2.11 24.94 -6.58
N LEU A 117 -2.04 26.28 -6.53
CA LEU A 117 -3.20 27.14 -6.82
C LEU A 117 -3.77 26.95 -8.24
N SER A 118 -2.91 26.74 -9.23
CA SER A 118 -3.30 26.57 -10.63
C SER A 118 -3.76 25.15 -10.99
N ALA A 119 -3.43 24.16 -10.18
CA ALA A 119 -3.73 22.76 -10.46
C ALA A 119 -5.19 22.40 -10.13
N ALA A 120 -5.71 21.31 -10.69
CA ALA A 120 -7.00 20.74 -10.27
C ALA A 120 -6.98 20.34 -8.78
N PRO A 121 -8.11 20.35 -8.07
CA PRO A 121 -8.16 20.00 -6.66
C PRO A 121 -7.57 18.62 -6.34
N TRP A 122 -7.92 17.58 -7.11
CA TRP A 122 -7.38 16.24 -6.92
C TRP A 122 -5.85 16.19 -7.09
N THR A 123 -5.28 16.91 -8.06
CA THR A 123 -3.82 16.97 -8.25
C THR A 123 -3.11 17.66 -7.09
N THR A 124 -3.71 18.71 -6.51
CA THR A 124 -3.17 19.37 -5.32
C THR A 124 -3.20 18.45 -4.12
N ALA A 125 -4.32 17.75 -3.89
CA ALA A 125 -4.46 16.78 -2.80
C ALA A 125 -3.40 15.67 -2.88
N LEU A 126 -3.22 15.07 -4.06
CA LEU A 126 -2.19 14.05 -4.30
C LEU A 126 -0.76 14.59 -4.13
N SER A 127 -0.51 15.84 -4.55
CA SER A 127 0.81 16.47 -4.40
C SER A 127 1.15 16.68 -2.93
N ILE A 128 0.19 17.17 -2.13
CA ILE A 128 0.33 17.31 -0.67
C ILE A 128 0.60 15.94 -0.04
N GLN A 129 -0.23 14.94 -0.34
CA GLN A 129 -0.10 13.59 0.20
C GLN A 129 1.27 12.98 -0.11
N MET A 130 1.70 13.02 -1.37
CA MET A 130 2.98 12.45 -1.77
C MET A 130 4.15 13.14 -1.07
N LYS A 131 4.10 14.47 -0.91
CA LYS A 131 5.12 15.21 -0.16
C LYS A 131 5.09 14.95 1.34
N ALA A 132 3.91 14.78 1.93
CA ALA A 132 3.74 14.35 3.31
C ALA A 132 4.44 13.01 3.56
N TYR A 133 4.24 12.03 2.68
CA TYR A 133 4.89 10.73 2.77
C TYR A 133 6.42 10.86 2.63
N GLU A 134 6.89 11.76 1.75
CA GLU A 134 8.32 12.05 1.63
C GLU A 134 8.93 12.66 2.90
N ASP A 135 8.22 13.57 3.55
CA ASP A 135 8.66 14.20 4.80
C ASP A 135 8.74 13.18 5.94
N LEU A 136 7.78 12.24 6.00
CA LEU A 136 7.80 11.08 6.89
C LEU A 136 8.86 10.01 6.55
N GLY A 137 9.69 10.23 5.53
CA GLY A 137 10.77 9.31 5.15
C GLY A 137 10.36 8.17 4.22
N TYR A 138 9.09 8.09 3.82
CA TYR A 138 8.62 7.09 2.86
C TYR A 138 8.93 7.52 1.42
N ARG A 139 9.26 6.57 0.54
CA ARG A 139 9.54 6.85 -0.88
C ARG A 139 8.92 5.78 -1.79
N PRO A 140 8.47 6.14 -3.00
CA PRO A 140 7.93 5.17 -3.97
C PRO A 140 8.90 4.04 -4.32
N ARG A 141 10.22 4.33 -4.34
CA ARG A 141 11.25 3.32 -4.66
C ARG A 141 11.31 2.15 -3.66
N TYR A 142 10.80 2.37 -2.45
CA TYR A 142 10.69 1.36 -1.40
C TYR A 142 9.25 0.85 -1.24
N GLY A 143 8.30 1.33 -2.05
CA GLY A 143 6.95 0.79 -2.11
C GLY A 143 6.98 -0.68 -2.53
N ILE A 144 6.04 -1.45 -1.99
CA ILE A 144 5.98 -2.90 -2.17
C ILE A 144 5.70 -3.27 -3.62
N ASP A 145 4.83 -2.50 -4.29
CA ASP A 145 4.52 -2.67 -5.71
C ASP A 145 5.78 -2.57 -6.56
N ASN A 146 6.52 -1.47 -6.40
CA ASN A 146 7.75 -1.20 -7.15
C ASN A 146 8.84 -2.22 -6.84
N TYR A 147 8.94 -2.69 -5.60
CA TYR A 147 9.90 -3.73 -5.23
C TYR A 147 9.58 -5.06 -5.93
N LEU A 148 8.33 -5.53 -5.85
CA LEU A 148 7.95 -6.82 -6.43
C LEU A 148 7.96 -6.77 -7.97
N VAL A 149 7.56 -5.66 -8.59
CA VAL A 149 7.71 -5.44 -10.04
C VAL A 149 9.18 -5.54 -10.47
N LYS A 150 10.10 -4.90 -9.77
CA LYS A 150 11.54 -5.01 -10.08
C LYS A 150 12.05 -6.45 -9.96
N GLN A 151 11.60 -7.17 -8.94
CA GLN A 151 12.00 -8.57 -8.74
C GLN A 151 11.44 -9.47 -9.84
N ALA A 152 10.18 -9.27 -10.24
CA ALA A 152 9.56 -10.01 -11.34
C ALA A 152 10.32 -9.81 -12.66
N LEU A 153 10.59 -8.55 -13.02
CA LEU A 153 11.33 -8.22 -14.25
C LEU A 153 12.74 -8.79 -14.26
N LYS A 154 13.44 -8.77 -13.11
CA LYS A 154 14.79 -9.32 -13.00
C LYS A 154 14.82 -10.85 -13.21
N SER A 155 13.71 -11.52 -12.93
CA SER A 155 13.56 -12.97 -13.06
C SER A 155 12.73 -13.38 -14.29
N ASP A 156 12.50 -12.45 -15.24
CA ASP A 156 11.69 -12.68 -16.45
C ASP A 156 10.25 -13.21 -16.16
N ILE A 157 9.70 -12.87 -14.99
CA ILE A 157 8.33 -13.24 -14.61
C ILE A 157 7.36 -12.27 -15.29
N PRO A 158 6.33 -12.76 -16.01
CA PRO A 158 5.34 -11.92 -16.66
C PRO A 158 4.62 -10.98 -15.68
N LEU A 159 4.42 -9.74 -16.12
CA LEU A 159 3.59 -8.78 -15.40
C LEU A 159 2.20 -8.72 -16.03
N LEU A 160 1.19 -8.84 -15.19
CA LEU A 160 -0.21 -8.74 -15.57
C LEU A 160 -0.86 -7.63 -14.74
N SER A 161 -1.71 -6.81 -15.35
CA SER A 161 -2.38 -5.69 -14.65
C SER A 161 -3.89 -5.92 -14.57
N LEU A 162 -4.47 -5.62 -13.41
CA LEU A 162 -5.91 -5.69 -13.18
C LEU A 162 -6.65 -4.48 -13.78
N GLU A 163 -5.97 -3.38 -14.02
CA GLU A 163 -6.47 -2.14 -14.59
C GLU A 163 -5.33 -1.35 -15.25
N THR A 164 -5.66 -0.23 -15.89
CA THR A 164 -4.67 0.64 -16.56
C THR A 164 -4.33 1.85 -15.68
N LEU A 165 -3.15 2.43 -15.89
CA LEU A 165 -2.80 3.70 -15.25
C LEU A 165 -3.81 4.82 -15.61
N GLN A 166 -4.32 4.82 -16.86
CA GLN A 166 -5.37 5.75 -17.27
C GLN A 166 -6.65 5.61 -16.43
N TYR A 167 -7.05 4.38 -16.09
CA TYR A 167 -8.21 4.15 -15.23
C TYR A 167 -8.01 4.80 -13.85
N GLN A 168 -6.83 4.66 -13.25
CA GLN A 168 -6.51 5.31 -11.97
C GLN A 168 -6.51 6.84 -12.06
N ILE A 169 -5.98 7.42 -13.15
CA ILE A 169 -6.05 8.87 -13.38
C ILE A 169 -7.51 9.33 -13.45
N ASN A 170 -8.35 8.60 -14.18
CA ASN A 170 -9.77 8.92 -14.30
C ASN A 170 -10.50 8.82 -12.96
N LEU A 171 -10.16 7.85 -12.09
CA LEU A 171 -10.76 7.76 -10.76
C LEU A 171 -10.58 9.04 -9.95
N PHE A 172 -9.40 9.68 -10.00
CA PHE A 172 -9.16 10.95 -9.31
C PHE A 172 -9.80 12.13 -10.02
N ALA A 173 -9.74 12.16 -11.36
CA ALA A 173 -10.26 13.28 -12.13
C ALA A 173 -11.80 13.32 -12.18
N ASP A 174 -12.45 12.15 -12.15
CA ASP A 174 -13.91 12.00 -12.09
C ASP A 174 -14.45 12.13 -10.66
N PHE A 175 -13.58 12.35 -9.66
CA PHE A 175 -14.00 12.62 -8.29
C PHE A 175 -14.95 13.84 -8.27
N PRO A 176 -16.08 13.80 -7.55
CA PRO A 176 -17.03 14.90 -7.46
C PRO A 176 -16.35 16.26 -7.24
N ASP A 177 -16.81 17.27 -8.00
CA ASP A 177 -16.23 18.62 -7.97
C ASP A 177 -14.70 18.63 -8.22
N GLU A 178 -14.22 17.81 -9.15
CA GLU A 178 -12.79 17.67 -9.52
C GLU A 178 -11.87 17.32 -8.33
N GLY A 179 -12.42 16.64 -7.31
CA GLY A 179 -11.69 16.29 -6.10
C GLY A 179 -11.70 17.37 -5.01
N ARG A 180 -12.72 18.24 -4.98
CA ARG A 180 -12.85 19.26 -3.92
C ARG A 180 -12.72 18.65 -2.53
N GLU A 181 -13.38 17.52 -2.28
CA GLU A 181 -13.37 16.87 -0.97
C GLU A 181 -11.99 16.32 -0.60
N LEU A 182 -11.29 15.70 -1.55
CA LEU A 182 -9.89 15.29 -1.38
C LEU A 182 -9.00 16.47 -1.00
N LEU A 183 -9.18 17.62 -1.68
CA LEU A 183 -8.44 18.83 -1.41
C LEU A 183 -8.75 19.40 -0.02
N THR A 184 -10.03 19.48 0.35
CA THR A 184 -10.43 20.01 1.66
C THR A 184 -9.92 19.12 2.79
N ASP A 185 -10.04 17.80 2.63
CA ASP A 185 -9.51 16.84 3.60
C ASP A 185 -7.99 16.98 3.77
N ALA A 186 -7.24 17.03 2.66
CA ALA A 186 -5.78 17.18 2.69
C ALA A 186 -5.30 18.45 3.42
N ILE A 187 -6.14 19.50 3.48
CA ILE A 187 -5.83 20.77 4.15
C ILE A 187 -6.33 20.79 5.60
N GLU A 188 -7.60 20.39 5.82
CA GLU A 188 -8.28 20.54 7.10
C GLU A 188 -7.92 19.43 8.08
N GLN A 189 -7.65 18.22 7.58
CA GLN A 189 -7.26 17.04 8.34
C GLN A 189 -5.74 16.78 8.28
N TRP A 190 -4.95 17.81 7.97
CA TRP A 190 -3.50 17.68 7.73
C TRP A 190 -2.76 16.85 8.81
N GLN A 191 -3.01 17.12 10.09
CA GLN A 191 -2.29 16.46 11.19
C GLN A 191 -2.81 15.04 11.49
N SER A 192 -4.12 14.77 11.35
CA SER A 192 -4.65 13.42 11.49
C SER A 192 -4.18 12.55 10.34
N ASN A 193 -4.22 13.07 9.10
CA ASN A 193 -3.75 12.37 7.91
C ASN A 193 -2.29 11.92 8.04
N LEU A 194 -1.40 12.74 8.61
CA LEU A 194 -0.03 12.33 8.90
C LEU A 194 0.03 11.17 9.91
N SER A 195 -0.76 11.23 10.98
CA SER A 195 -0.82 10.17 12.00
C SER A 195 -1.40 8.87 11.44
N ASP A 196 -2.40 8.96 10.55
CA ASP A 196 -3.05 7.81 9.93
C ASP A 196 -2.12 7.09 8.96
N VAL A 197 -1.23 7.81 8.27
CA VAL A 197 -0.19 7.22 7.41
C VAL A 197 0.82 6.43 8.22
N GLU A 198 1.29 6.97 9.34
CA GLU A 198 2.17 6.23 10.25
C GLU A 198 1.48 4.98 10.79
N CYS A 199 0.21 5.10 11.19
CA CYS A 199 -0.56 3.97 11.69
C CYS A 199 -0.84 2.93 10.60
N LEU A 200 -1.09 3.34 9.35
CA LEU A 200 -1.20 2.45 8.19
C LEU A 200 0.09 1.65 7.99
N MET A 201 1.24 2.33 8.02
CA MET A 201 2.54 1.69 7.81
C MET A 201 2.88 0.71 8.93
N ASP A 202 2.61 1.07 10.18
CA ASP A 202 2.85 0.18 11.32
C ASP A 202 1.87 -0.99 11.36
N SER A 203 0.60 -0.76 11.04
CA SER A 203 -0.41 -1.82 10.91
C SER A 203 -0.07 -2.78 9.78
N TRP A 204 0.41 -2.27 8.64
CA TRP A 204 0.89 -3.09 7.53
C TRP A 204 2.09 -3.96 7.95
N LYS A 205 3.13 -3.35 8.56
CA LYS A 205 4.32 -4.10 9.04
C LYS A 205 3.95 -5.17 10.06
N ALA A 206 2.97 -4.90 10.91
CA ALA A 206 2.52 -5.83 11.95
C ALA A 206 1.52 -6.89 11.45
N GLY A 207 0.97 -6.76 10.23
CA GLY A 207 -0.12 -7.61 9.77
C GLY A 207 -1.42 -7.41 10.57
N ASP A 208 -1.67 -6.21 11.08
CA ASP A 208 -2.85 -5.86 11.88
C ASP A 208 -4.06 -5.59 10.98
N ILE A 209 -4.79 -6.66 10.63
CA ILE A 209 -5.97 -6.56 9.76
C ILE A 209 -7.11 -5.74 10.36
N HIS A 210 -7.16 -5.58 11.70
CA HIS A 210 -8.21 -4.84 12.35
C HIS A 210 -8.01 -3.34 12.18
N HIS A 211 -6.81 -2.83 12.48
CA HIS A 211 -6.51 -1.42 12.20
C HIS A 211 -6.54 -1.11 10.70
N LEU A 212 -6.05 -2.02 9.85
CA LEU A 212 -6.16 -1.81 8.39
C LEU A 212 -7.62 -1.76 7.93
N ALA A 213 -8.51 -2.60 8.48
CA ALA A 213 -9.94 -2.53 8.18
C ALA A 213 -10.58 -1.22 8.67
N THR A 214 -10.21 -0.75 9.87
CA THR A 214 -10.67 0.56 10.37
C THR A 214 -10.17 1.68 9.48
N LEU A 215 -8.90 1.70 9.08
CA LEU A 215 -8.36 2.70 8.16
C LEU A 215 -9.08 2.67 6.81
N ALA A 216 -9.36 1.47 6.25
CA ALA A 216 -10.09 1.33 4.99
C ALA A 216 -11.48 2.00 5.01
N THR A 217 -12.12 2.08 6.18
CA THR A 217 -13.44 2.70 6.33
C THR A 217 -13.36 4.16 6.80
N GLU A 218 -12.50 4.46 7.77
CA GLU A 218 -12.50 5.74 8.49
C GLU A 218 -11.66 6.82 7.81
N THR A 219 -10.66 6.46 6.98
CA THR A 219 -9.83 7.45 6.28
C THR A 219 -10.33 7.75 4.87
N GLN A 220 -11.47 7.18 4.46
CA GLN A 220 -12.08 7.53 3.19
C GLN A 220 -12.84 8.83 3.34
N VAL A 221 -12.54 9.79 2.46
CA VAL A 221 -13.11 11.13 2.54
C VAL A 221 -14.62 11.15 2.32
N SER A 222 -15.19 10.14 1.66
CA SER A 222 -16.63 9.95 1.48
C SER A 222 -17.02 8.54 1.05
N GLU A 223 -18.31 8.23 1.09
CA GLU A 223 -18.88 6.99 0.53
C GLU A 223 -18.55 6.83 -0.96
N TRP A 224 -18.48 7.94 -1.71
CA TRP A 224 -18.07 7.91 -3.11
C TRP A 224 -16.64 7.38 -3.25
N ALA A 225 -15.72 7.86 -2.38
CA ALA A 225 -14.34 7.40 -2.35
C ALA A 225 -14.25 5.91 -2.00
N SER A 226 -14.92 5.45 -0.94
CA SER A 226 -14.94 4.02 -0.58
C SER A 226 -15.44 3.15 -1.73
N GLU A 227 -16.53 3.55 -2.37
CA GLU A 227 -17.13 2.81 -3.48
C GLU A 227 -16.21 2.76 -4.70
N HIS A 228 -15.58 3.86 -5.12
CA HIS A 228 -14.83 3.91 -6.37
C HIS A 228 -13.35 3.53 -6.21
N PHE A 229 -12.71 3.87 -5.08
CA PHE A 229 -11.31 3.54 -4.82
C PHE A 229 -11.11 2.13 -4.27
N LEU A 230 -12.13 1.52 -3.64
CA LEU A 230 -12.03 0.17 -3.09
C LEU A 230 -13.05 -0.79 -3.68
N TYR A 231 -14.35 -0.58 -3.43
CA TYR A 231 -15.35 -1.63 -3.58
C TYR A 231 -15.62 -2.02 -5.03
N GLN A 232 -15.82 -1.04 -5.91
CA GLN A 232 -16.05 -1.28 -7.34
C GLN A 232 -14.84 -1.93 -8.01
N ARG A 233 -13.62 -1.53 -7.61
CA ARG A 233 -12.37 -2.14 -8.08
C ARG A 233 -12.28 -3.60 -7.62
N ASN A 234 -12.51 -3.88 -6.35
CA ASN A 234 -12.53 -5.25 -5.82
C ASN A 234 -13.51 -6.15 -6.56
N ARG A 235 -14.74 -5.67 -6.82
CA ARG A 235 -15.75 -6.43 -7.59
C ARG A 235 -15.31 -6.71 -9.02
N ASN A 236 -14.66 -5.76 -9.67
CA ASN A 236 -14.13 -5.95 -11.02
C ASN A 236 -12.94 -6.92 -11.03
N TRP A 237 -12.05 -6.81 -10.06
CA TRP A 237 -10.86 -7.66 -9.95
C TRP A 237 -11.21 -9.10 -9.60
N ALA A 238 -12.17 -9.34 -8.70
CA ALA A 238 -12.65 -10.69 -8.38
C ALA A 238 -13.12 -11.44 -9.65
N LYS A 239 -13.89 -10.76 -10.52
CA LYS A 239 -14.31 -11.31 -11.82
C LYS A 239 -13.14 -11.61 -12.74
N LYS A 240 -12.14 -10.71 -12.82
CA LYS A 240 -10.94 -10.90 -13.66
C LYS A 240 -10.08 -12.06 -13.16
N LEU A 241 -9.87 -12.18 -11.85
CA LEU A 241 -9.10 -13.24 -11.22
C LEU A 241 -9.80 -14.61 -11.30
N ASN A 242 -11.13 -14.64 -11.30
CA ASN A 242 -11.91 -15.85 -11.56
C ASN A 242 -11.94 -16.23 -13.06
N SER A 243 -11.63 -15.30 -13.97
CA SER A 243 -11.69 -15.52 -15.41
C SER A 243 -10.51 -16.34 -15.94
N ASN A 244 -10.77 -17.16 -16.97
CA ASN A 244 -9.74 -17.86 -17.73
C ASN A 244 -9.22 -17.07 -18.96
N THR A 245 -9.67 -15.83 -19.14
CA THR A 245 -9.20 -14.96 -20.24
C THR A 245 -7.85 -14.34 -19.96
N MET A 246 -7.54 -14.11 -18.68
CA MET A 246 -6.29 -13.50 -18.22
C MET A 246 -5.36 -14.55 -17.60
N LEU A 247 -5.92 -15.58 -16.96
CA LEU A 247 -5.19 -16.57 -16.17
C LEU A 247 -5.51 -17.99 -16.65
N THR A 248 -4.52 -18.86 -16.69
CA THR A 248 -4.73 -20.29 -16.98
C THR A 248 -5.47 -20.98 -15.83
N SER A 249 -6.21 -22.06 -16.11
CA SER A 249 -7.01 -22.78 -15.11
C SER A 249 -6.18 -23.55 -14.08
N ASP A 250 -4.89 -23.74 -14.34
CA ASP A 250 -3.89 -24.47 -13.56
C ASP A 250 -2.71 -23.59 -13.16
N GLY A 251 -2.82 -22.27 -13.32
CA GLY A 251 -1.72 -21.34 -13.06
C GLY A 251 -1.62 -20.88 -11.61
N HIS A 252 -0.39 -20.53 -11.22
CA HIS A 252 0.00 -20.02 -9.91
C HIS A 252 0.47 -18.57 -10.02
N TYR A 253 -0.26 -17.63 -9.42
CA TYR A 253 0.02 -16.20 -9.58
C TYR A 253 0.19 -15.50 -8.23
N LEU A 254 1.19 -14.62 -8.13
CA LEU A 254 1.27 -13.67 -7.02
C LEU A 254 0.42 -12.44 -7.36
N VAL A 255 -0.60 -12.15 -6.55
CA VAL A 255 -1.49 -11.00 -6.67
C VAL A 255 -1.10 -9.95 -5.64
N VAL A 256 -0.71 -8.77 -6.11
CA VAL A 256 -0.29 -7.64 -5.29
C VAL A 256 -1.23 -6.47 -5.53
N VAL A 257 -2.03 -6.19 -4.50
CA VAL A 257 -2.98 -5.07 -4.46
C VAL A 257 -2.82 -4.32 -3.14
N GLY A 258 -3.20 -3.06 -3.09
CA GLY A 258 -3.11 -2.23 -1.90
C GLY A 258 -3.74 -2.92 -0.69
N ALA A 259 -3.08 -2.82 0.45
CA ALA A 259 -3.44 -3.61 1.63
C ALA A 259 -4.91 -3.43 2.07
N LEU A 260 -5.48 -2.24 1.85
CA LEU A 260 -6.87 -1.92 2.17
C LEU A 260 -7.87 -2.69 1.30
N HIS A 261 -7.49 -3.20 0.14
CA HIS A 261 -8.34 -4.04 -0.71
C HIS A 261 -8.59 -5.45 -0.14
N LEU A 262 -7.75 -5.90 0.80
CA LEU A 262 -7.79 -7.25 1.36
C LEU A 262 -8.49 -7.32 2.72
N VAL A 263 -8.95 -6.19 3.26
CA VAL A 263 -9.56 -6.08 4.59
C VAL A 263 -10.84 -5.25 4.55
N GLY A 264 -11.62 -5.28 5.63
CA GLY A 264 -12.85 -4.49 5.73
C GLY A 264 -14.00 -5.02 4.88
N GLU A 265 -15.00 -4.18 4.64
CA GLU A 265 -16.18 -4.52 3.87
C GLU A 265 -15.87 -4.66 2.38
N HIS A 266 -16.59 -5.55 1.69
CA HIS A 266 -16.43 -5.79 0.25
C HIS A 266 -14.97 -6.03 -0.19
N ASN A 267 -14.16 -6.62 0.69
CA ASN A 267 -12.77 -6.92 0.40
C ASN A 267 -12.64 -8.03 -0.67
N LEU A 268 -11.50 -8.02 -1.36
CA LEU A 268 -11.23 -8.93 -2.47
C LEU A 268 -11.23 -10.40 -2.05
N LEU A 269 -10.77 -10.73 -0.83
CA LEU A 269 -10.73 -12.11 -0.34
C LEU A 269 -12.15 -12.68 -0.22
N GLN A 270 -13.08 -11.91 0.36
CA GLN A 270 -14.48 -12.30 0.48
C GLN A 270 -15.14 -12.44 -0.90
N LEU A 271 -14.83 -11.55 -1.84
CA LEU A 271 -15.38 -11.62 -3.19
C LEU A 271 -14.84 -12.84 -3.96
N LEU A 272 -13.56 -13.19 -3.81
CA LEU A 272 -13.01 -14.42 -4.36
C LEU A 272 -13.64 -15.67 -3.72
N ALA A 273 -13.89 -15.65 -2.41
CA ALA A 273 -14.62 -16.73 -1.75
C ALA A 273 -16.03 -16.92 -2.35
N ASN A 274 -16.74 -15.82 -2.63
CA ASN A 274 -18.04 -15.86 -3.28
C ASN A 274 -17.98 -16.39 -4.72
N GLU A 275 -16.86 -16.21 -5.41
CA GLU A 275 -16.58 -16.81 -6.73
C GLU A 275 -16.16 -18.29 -6.64
N GLY A 276 -16.11 -18.87 -5.43
CA GLY A 276 -15.84 -20.29 -5.19
C GLY A 276 -14.36 -20.62 -4.93
N PHE A 277 -13.54 -19.63 -4.56
CA PHE A 277 -12.18 -19.90 -4.07
C PHE A 277 -12.19 -20.26 -2.58
N GLU A 278 -11.37 -21.23 -2.19
CA GLU A 278 -11.03 -21.48 -0.80
C GLU A 278 -9.92 -20.54 -0.35
N ILE A 279 -10.15 -19.80 0.75
CA ILE A 279 -9.21 -18.78 1.26
C ILE A 279 -8.46 -19.30 2.48
N PHE A 280 -7.14 -19.20 2.47
CA PHE A 280 -6.24 -19.60 3.55
C PHE A 280 -5.37 -18.42 3.97
N ALA A 281 -5.28 -18.14 5.27
CA ALA A 281 -4.24 -17.27 5.79
C ALA A 281 -2.92 -18.06 5.90
N LEU A 282 -1.84 -17.53 5.34
CA LEU A 282 -0.49 -18.13 5.38
C LEU A 282 0.40 -17.48 6.45
N SER A 283 -0.09 -16.45 7.11
CA SER A 283 0.54 -15.74 8.24
C SER A 283 -0.50 -15.51 9.34
N SER A 284 -0.02 -15.25 10.55
CA SER A 284 -0.89 -14.90 11.68
C SER A 284 -1.05 -13.38 11.80
N PRO A 285 -2.25 -12.87 12.13
CA PRO A 285 -2.45 -11.45 12.35
C PRO A 285 -1.66 -10.99 13.56
N GLY A 286 -1.00 -9.84 13.44
CA GLY A 286 -0.35 -9.16 14.56
C GLY A 286 -1.19 -7.99 15.07
N LYS A 287 -0.54 -7.13 15.86
CA LYS A 287 -1.15 -5.92 16.40
C LYS A 287 -0.17 -4.77 16.33
N ALA A 288 -0.58 -3.69 15.69
CA ALA A 288 0.18 -2.44 15.66
C ALA A 288 -0.01 -1.66 16.96
N ASN A 289 1.04 -0.96 17.36
CA ASN A 289 1.01 -0.03 18.49
C ASN A 289 0.86 1.42 17.99
N CYS A 290 -0.25 1.69 17.32
CA CYS A 290 -0.64 3.02 16.85
C CYS A 290 -2.08 3.33 17.26
N GLN A 291 -2.49 4.58 17.10
CA GLN A 291 -3.85 5.04 17.34
C GLN A 291 -4.30 5.86 16.13
N ILE A 292 -5.46 5.52 15.56
CA ILE A 292 -6.12 6.29 14.52
C ILE A 292 -6.71 7.52 15.20
N LYS A 293 -6.27 8.72 14.80
CA LYS A 293 -6.67 9.98 15.45
C LYS A 293 -7.76 10.64 14.62
N ARG A 294 -8.88 10.99 15.27
CA ARG A 294 -9.90 11.89 14.71
C ARG A 294 -9.68 13.30 15.21
#